data_AF-A0A2T6FDI8-F1
#
_entry.id   AF-A0A2T6FDI8-F1
#
_cell.length_a   1.000
_cell.length_b   1.000
_cell.length_c   1.000
_cell.angle_alpha   90.00
_cell.angle_beta   90.00
_cell.angle_gamma   90.00
#
_symmetry.space_group_name_H-M   'P 1'
#
loop_
_entity.id
_entity.type
_entity.pdbx_description
1 polymer ?
#
loop_
_entity_poly.entity_id
_entity_poly.type
_entity_poly.pdbx_seq_one_letter_code
_entity_poly.pdbx_strand_id
1 'polypeptide(L)'
;MNFDDWTADSVTGTATHATGFTIRVEGNPKDPSEVYPGKFPEGISFVDQARLLRSGIEFLAKAGGSAPKSWQSNPQDAKTEAIKAREELAKRFADRPDKPQRSVLSLKKNS
;
A
#
# COMPACT_ATOMS: atom_id res chain seq x y z
N MET A 1 -24.01 -15.45 8.85
CA MET A 1 -22.71 -15.92 8.31
C MET A 1 -21.64 -15.13 9.04
N ASN A 2 -20.69 -15.80 9.69
CA ASN A 2 -19.51 -15.10 10.22
C ASN A 2 -18.59 -14.79 9.05
N PHE A 3 -18.02 -13.60 8.99
CA PHE A 3 -17.09 -13.22 7.93
C PHE A 3 -15.63 -13.24 8.39
N ASP A 4 -15.40 -13.57 9.66
CA ASP A 4 -14.08 -13.60 10.30
C ASP A 4 -13.53 -15.04 10.47
N ASP A 5 -14.32 -16.06 10.15
CA ASP A 5 -13.94 -17.48 10.27
C ASP A 5 -13.10 -17.93 9.06
N TRP A 6 -11.91 -17.36 8.95
CA TRP A 6 -10.93 -17.67 7.92
C TRP A 6 -9.76 -18.48 8.45
N THR A 7 -9.28 -19.40 7.61
CA THR A 7 -8.07 -20.18 7.83
C THR A 7 -7.09 -19.86 6.69
N ALA A 8 -5.85 -19.52 7.01
CA ALA A 8 -4.83 -19.18 6.01
C ALA A 8 -3.84 -20.32 5.91
N ASP A 9 -3.59 -20.75 4.68
CA ASP A 9 -2.42 -21.52 4.31
C ASP A 9 -1.38 -20.57 3.72
N SER A 10 -0.42 -20.18 4.55
CA SER A 10 0.67 -19.26 4.19
C SER A 10 1.66 -19.87 3.21
N VAL A 11 1.68 -21.20 3.05
CA VAL A 11 2.59 -21.89 2.12
C VAL A 11 2.08 -21.74 0.67
N THR A 12 0.76 -21.80 0.48
CA THR A 12 0.13 -21.75 -0.84
C THR A 12 -0.51 -20.40 -1.16
N GLY A 13 -0.56 -19.46 -0.21
CA GLY A 13 -1.24 -18.19 -0.39
C GLY A 13 -2.75 -18.33 -0.50
N THR A 14 -3.32 -19.36 0.14
CA THR A 14 -4.75 -19.69 0.05
C THR A 14 -5.44 -19.43 1.38
N ALA A 15 -6.61 -18.78 1.34
CA ALA A 15 -7.50 -18.60 2.48
C ALA A 15 -8.77 -19.44 2.29
N THR A 16 -9.16 -20.20 3.31
CA THR A 16 -10.39 -20.99 3.31
C THR A 16 -11.32 -20.50 4.40
N HIS A 17 -12.54 -20.17 4.02
CA HIS A 17 -13.61 -19.77 4.92
C HIS A 17 -14.37 -21.00 5.43
N ALA A 18 -14.95 -20.92 6.64
CA ALA A 18 -15.74 -22.01 7.23
C ALA A 18 -16.90 -22.52 6.36
N THR A 19 -17.38 -21.69 5.42
CA THR A 19 -18.44 -22.08 4.47
C THR A 19 -17.94 -22.87 3.26
N GLY A 20 -16.65 -23.23 3.23
CA GLY A 20 -16.01 -23.93 2.12
C GLY A 20 -15.61 -23.02 0.95
N PHE A 21 -15.74 -21.70 1.11
CA PHE A 21 -15.27 -20.74 0.10
C PHE A 21 -13.76 -20.55 0.22
N THR A 22 -13.06 -20.68 -0.90
CA THR A 22 -11.60 -20.56 -0.95
C THR A 22 -11.21 -19.34 -1.78
N ILE A 23 -10.20 -18.61 -1.33
CA ILE A 23 -9.55 -17.55 -2.11
C ILE A 23 -8.08 -17.91 -2.23
N ARG A 24 -7.57 -17.95 -3.46
CA ARG A 24 -6.14 -18.05 -3.70
C ARG A 24 -5.62 -16.71 -4.20
N VAL A 25 -4.54 -16.23 -3.61
CA VAL A 25 -3.89 -14.98 -4.00
C VAL A 25 -2.51 -15.28 -4.55
N GLU A 26 -2.23 -14.75 -5.72
CA GLU A 26 -0.89 -14.78 -6.33
C GLU A 26 -0.19 -13.45 -6.08
N GLY A 27 1.08 -13.51 -5.68
CA GLY A 27 1.90 -12.34 -5.36
C GLY A 27 1.79 -11.89 -3.91
N ASN A 28 1.84 -10.57 -3.68
CA ASN A 28 1.84 -10.01 -2.33
C ASN A 28 0.42 -10.03 -1.73
N PRO A 29 0.18 -10.64 -0.56
CA PRO A 29 -1.13 -10.60 0.09
C PRO A 29 -1.65 -9.17 0.38
N LYS A 30 -0.75 -8.17 0.51
CA LYS A 30 -1.12 -6.76 0.66
C LYS A 30 -1.40 -6.02 -0.65
N ASP A 31 -0.84 -6.50 -1.75
CA ASP A 31 -1.03 -5.94 -3.10
C ASP A 31 -1.13 -7.12 -4.08
N PRO A 32 -2.28 -7.82 -4.07
CA PRO A 32 -2.43 -9.06 -4.80
C PRO A 32 -2.36 -8.75 -6.29
N SER A 33 -1.44 -9.41 -6.99
CA SER A 33 -1.34 -9.24 -8.44
C SER A 33 -2.55 -9.87 -9.13
N GLU A 34 -2.98 -11.03 -8.62
CA GLU A 34 -4.19 -11.70 -9.05
C GLU A 34 -4.90 -12.36 -7.86
N VAL A 35 -6.22 -12.36 -7.89
CA VAL A 35 -7.08 -13.00 -6.89
C VAL A 35 -7.97 -14.01 -7.60
N TYR A 36 -7.92 -15.25 -7.14
CA TYR A 36 -8.71 -16.37 -7.66
C TYR A 36 -9.77 -16.77 -6.62
N PRO A 37 -10.99 -16.22 -6.72
CA PRO A 37 -12.10 -16.68 -5.89
C PRO A 37 -12.59 -18.06 -6.34
N GLY A 38 -12.88 -18.91 -5.37
CA GLY A 38 -13.51 -20.22 -5.58
C GLY A 38 -15.02 -20.12 -5.82
N LYS A 39 -15.71 -21.26 -5.70
CA LYS A 39 -17.17 -21.29 -5.85
C LYS A 39 -17.84 -20.66 -4.62
N PHE A 40 -18.65 -19.62 -4.85
CA PHE A 40 -19.45 -19.02 -3.79
C PHE A 40 -20.53 -19.99 -3.27
N PRO A 41 -20.87 -19.93 -1.97
CA PRO A 41 -21.99 -20.69 -1.41
C PRO A 41 -23.31 -20.33 -2.11
N GLU A 42 -24.20 -21.29 -2.29
CA GLU A 42 -25.47 -21.08 -2.98
C GLU A 42 -26.45 -20.27 -2.11
N GLY A 43 -27.19 -19.34 -2.73
CA GLY A 43 -28.20 -18.53 -2.05
C GLY A 43 -27.70 -17.27 -1.33
N ILE A 44 -26.44 -16.87 -1.51
CA ILE A 44 -25.91 -15.62 -0.93
C ILE A 44 -26.11 -14.42 -1.84
N SER A 45 -26.39 -13.26 -1.25
CA SER A 45 -26.54 -12.01 -1.98
C SER A 45 -25.21 -11.54 -2.59
N PHE A 46 -25.26 -10.74 -3.66
CA PHE A 46 -24.05 -10.16 -4.25
C PHE A 46 -23.24 -9.31 -3.26
N VAL A 47 -23.94 -8.65 -2.32
CA VAL A 47 -23.30 -7.87 -1.26
C VAL A 47 -22.51 -8.78 -0.32
N ASP A 48 -23.07 -9.94 0.04
CA ASP A 48 -22.39 -10.91 0.89
C ASP A 48 -21.22 -11.57 0.16
N GLN A 49 -21.32 -11.82 -1.14
CA GLN A 49 -20.19 -12.28 -1.97
C GLN A 49 -19.03 -11.29 -1.92
N ALA A 50 -19.30 -10.00 -2.09
CA ALA A 50 -18.28 -8.96 -2.03
C ALA A 50 -17.68 -8.79 -0.62
N ARG A 51 -18.50 -8.90 0.43
CA ARG A 51 -18.03 -8.89 1.82
C ARG A 51 -17.14 -10.09 2.14
N LEU A 52 -17.52 -11.28 1.65
CA LEU A 52 -16.74 -12.49 1.80
C LEU A 52 -15.39 -12.37 1.09
N LEU A 53 -15.37 -11.88 -0.16
CA LEU A 53 -14.11 -11.65 -0.88
C LEU A 53 -13.20 -10.67 -0.13
N ARG A 54 -13.76 -9.54 0.34
CA ARG A 54 -13.02 -8.50 1.03
C ARG A 54 -12.42 -9.00 2.35
N SER A 55 -13.22 -9.67 3.17
CA SER A 55 -12.77 -10.23 4.46
C SER A 55 -11.65 -11.28 4.26
N GLY A 56 -11.76 -12.12 3.24
CA GLY A 56 -10.71 -13.11 2.94
C GLY A 56 -9.39 -12.48 2.49
N ILE A 57 -9.43 -11.43 1.66
CA ILE A 57 -8.23 -10.68 1.24
C ILE A 57 -7.62 -9.94 2.43
N GLU A 58 -8.44 -9.27 3.26
CA GLU A 58 -7.96 -8.59 4.47
C GLU A 58 -7.31 -9.56 5.46
N PHE A 59 -7.87 -10.76 5.59
CA PHE A 59 -7.30 -11.83 6.42
C PHE A 59 -5.94 -12.30 5.88
N LEU A 60 -5.83 -12.54 4.56
CA LEU A 60 -4.55 -12.89 3.92
C LEU A 60 -3.51 -11.76 4.05
N ALA A 61 -3.91 -10.50 3.86
CA ALA A 61 -3.04 -9.34 4.03
C ALA A 61 -2.52 -9.21 5.48
N LYS A 62 -3.38 -9.52 6.46
CA LYS A 62 -3.02 -9.52 7.89
C LYS A 62 -2.10 -10.68 8.23
N ALA A 63 -2.36 -11.88 7.70
CA ALA A 63 -1.48 -13.04 7.86
C ALA A 63 -0.11 -12.83 7.19
N GLY A 64 -0.09 -12.21 6.00
CA GLY A 64 1.11 -11.83 5.25
C GLY A 64 1.90 -10.65 5.85
N GLY A 65 1.33 -9.91 6.82
CA GLY A 65 2.03 -8.86 7.56
C GLY A 65 3.20 -9.37 8.42
N SER A 66 3.33 -10.69 8.59
CA SER A 66 4.46 -11.37 9.22
C SER A 66 5.38 -12.07 8.21
N ALA A 67 5.31 -11.71 6.93
CA ALA A 67 6.27 -12.18 5.92
C ALA A 67 7.57 -11.33 5.95
N PRO A 68 8.74 -11.93 5.64
CA PRO A 68 10.06 -11.32 5.86
C PRO A 68 10.25 -9.98 5.12
N LYS A 69 11.05 -9.11 5.75
CA LYS A 69 11.42 -7.74 5.31
C LYS A 69 11.97 -7.61 3.87
N SER A 70 12.16 -8.71 3.14
CA SER A 70 12.59 -8.69 1.73
C SER A 70 11.49 -8.30 0.74
N TRP A 71 10.22 -8.21 1.18
CA TRP A 71 9.07 -7.99 0.31
C TRP A 71 8.28 -6.70 0.63
N GLN A 72 8.92 -5.76 1.34
CA GLN A 72 8.37 -4.43 1.61
C GLN A 72 8.90 -3.44 0.56
N SER A 73 8.41 -3.51 -0.67
CA SER A 73 8.53 -2.38 -1.60
C SER A 73 7.49 -1.35 -1.18
N ASN A 74 7.84 -0.53 -0.19
CA ASN A 74 7.05 0.60 0.23
C ASN A 74 7.11 1.66 -0.89
N PRO A 75 5.98 2.06 -1.51
CA PRO A 75 5.99 3.10 -2.56
C PRO A 75 6.45 4.47 -2.03
N GLN A 76 6.42 4.64 -0.70
CA GLN A 76 6.95 5.81 -0.01
C GLN A 76 8.48 5.91 -0.11
N ASP A 77 9.23 4.81 -0.05
CA ASP A 77 10.70 4.87 0.01
C ASP A 77 11.30 5.31 -1.34
N ALA A 78 10.75 4.83 -2.46
CA ALA A 78 11.14 5.29 -3.80
C ALA A 78 10.80 6.78 -4.05
N LYS A 79 9.69 7.28 -3.48
CA LYS A 79 9.36 8.72 -3.52
C LYS A 79 10.32 9.54 -2.68
N THR A 80 10.80 9.01 -1.56
CA THR A 80 11.66 9.76 -0.62
C THR A 80 13.05 10.02 -1.22
N GLU A 81 13.63 9.05 -1.95
CA GLU A 81 14.91 9.26 -2.65
C GLU A 81 14.79 10.22 -3.83
N ALA A 82 13.73 10.08 -4.65
CA ALA A 82 13.49 10.99 -5.77
C ALA A 82 13.27 12.45 -5.31
N ILE A 83 12.58 12.63 -4.18
CA ILE A 83 12.38 13.95 -3.56
C ILE A 83 13.70 14.47 -2.98
N LYS A 84 14.47 13.63 -2.29
CA LYS A 84 15.76 14.00 -1.69
C LYS A 84 16.81 14.39 -2.74
N ALA A 85 16.89 13.66 -3.86
CA ALA A 85 17.77 13.98 -4.98
C ALA A 85 17.41 15.34 -5.62
N ARG A 86 16.11 15.66 -5.70
CA ARG A 86 15.62 16.94 -6.21
C ARG A 86 15.91 18.09 -5.23
N GLU A 87 15.82 17.85 -3.93
CA GLU A 87 16.17 18.81 -2.88
C GLU A 87 17.69 19.08 -2.84
N GLU A 88 18.53 18.06 -3.00
CA GLU A 88 19.99 18.20 -3.08
C GLU A 88 20.41 19.01 -4.32
N LEU A 89 19.77 18.79 -5.47
CA LEU A 89 19.96 19.62 -6.65
C LEU A 89 19.57 21.07 -6.38
N ALA A 90 18.41 21.32 -5.75
CA ALA A 90 17.96 22.67 -5.43
C ALA A 90 18.94 23.42 -4.50
N LYS A 91 19.52 22.74 -3.50
CA LYS A 91 20.55 23.32 -2.61
C LYS A 91 21.81 23.74 -3.37
N ARG A 92 22.27 22.94 -4.35
CA ARG A 92 23.42 23.30 -5.21
C ARG A 92 23.19 24.56 -6.05
N PHE A 93 21.95 24.86 -6.43
CA PHE A 93 21.63 26.09 -7.15
C PHE A 93 21.50 27.31 -6.23
N ALA A 94 21.12 27.12 -4.96
CA ALA A 94 20.94 28.21 -3.98
C ALA A 94 22.27 28.75 -3.41
N ASP A 95 23.29 27.88 -3.29
CA ASP A 95 24.63 28.23 -2.78
C ASP A 95 25.60 28.72 -3.86
N ARG A 96 25.09 29.09 -5.05
CA ARG A 96 25.94 29.72 -6.08
C ARG A 96 26.57 31.01 -5.53
N PRO A 97 27.91 31.14 -5.57
CA PRO A 97 28.61 32.36 -5.13
C PRO A 97 28.36 33.54 -6.07
N ASP A 98 27.91 33.27 -7.30
CA ASP A 98 27.63 34.24 -8.36
C ASP A 98 26.13 34.59 -8.44
N LYS A 99 25.45 34.68 -7.29
CA LYS A 99 24.04 35.07 -7.25
C LYS A 99 23.95 36.60 -7.22
N PRO A 100 23.18 37.23 -8.13
CA PRO A 100 23.02 38.68 -8.11
C PRO A 100 22.33 39.09 -6.81
N GLN A 101 22.94 40.03 -6.09
CA GLN A 101 22.42 40.57 -4.85
C GLN A 101 21.09 41.28 -5.15
N ARG A 102 19.98 40.65 -4.79
CA ARG A 102 18.66 41.26 -4.94
C ARG A 102 18.55 42.42 -3.94
N SER A 103 18.35 43.62 -4.45
CA SER A 103 18.04 44.77 -3.61
C SER A 103 16.70 44.53 -2.92
N VAL A 104 16.74 44.32 -1.61
CA VAL A 104 15.53 44.29 -0.80
C VAL A 104 15.07 45.75 -0.72
N LEU A 105 13.97 46.07 -1.39
CA LEU A 105 13.29 47.36 -1.26
C LEU A 105 12.76 47.47 0.18
N SER A 106 13.57 48.02 1.09
CA SER A 106 13.13 48.35 2.43
C SER A 106 12.22 49.57 2.35
N LEU A 107 10.91 49.41 2.58
CA LEU A 107 10.06 50.56 2.85
C LEU A 107 10.48 51.17 4.17
N LYS A 108 11.16 52.31 4.10
CA LYS A 108 11.45 53.14 5.27
C LYS A 108 10.13 53.79 5.70
N LYS A 109 9.60 53.37 6.85
CA LYS A 109 8.41 53.99 7.45
C LYS A 109 8.82 55.35 7.99
N ASN A 110 8.35 56.41 7.36
CA ASN A 110 8.51 57.77 7.88
C ASN A 110 7.56 57.94 9.07
N SER A 111 8.09 58.42 10.19
CA SER A 111 7.34 58.73 11.42
C SER A 111 6.67 60.08 11.35
#